data_AF-A0A917EVT6-F1
#
_entry.id   AF-A0A917EVT6-F1
#
_cell.length_a   1.000
_cell.length_b   1.000
_cell.length_c   1.000
_cell.angle_alpha   90.00
_cell.angle_beta   90.00
_cell.angle_gamma   90.00
#
_symmetry.space_group_name_H-M   'P 1'
#
loop_
_entity.id
_entity.type
_entity.pdbx_description
1 polymer ?
#
loop_
_entity_poly.entity_id
_entity_poly.type
_entity_poly.pdbx_seq_one_letter_code
_entity_poly.pdbx_strand_id
1 'polypeptide(L)'
;MSTTDVIELTQLVQHERQARDRGWWQVMRDSYAADSAVRLSWFRGGGQQFVDESADGALDGFREPYRMLAYVLGSRGYTIGDDLYGDDRTDDVSALYAAAFEWLGA
;
A
#
# COMPACT_ATOMS: atom_id res chain seq x y z
N MET A 1 14.26 -15.96 -15.78
CA MET A 1 13.38 -14.80 -15.60
C MET A 1 14.14 -13.59 -16.09
N SER A 2 13.61 -12.90 -17.09
CA SER A 2 14.24 -11.74 -17.70
C SER A 2 14.19 -10.51 -16.77
N THR A 3 14.98 -9.48 -17.04
CA THR A 3 14.85 -8.19 -16.33
C THR A 3 13.44 -7.62 -16.49
N THR A 4 12.83 -7.78 -17.67
CA THR A 4 11.45 -7.36 -17.93
C THR A 4 10.47 -8.08 -17.01
N ASP A 5 10.59 -9.41 -16.88
CA ASP A 5 9.72 -10.20 -16.00
C ASP A 5 9.83 -9.72 -14.54
N VAL A 6 11.04 -9.41 -14.08
CA VAL A 6 11.26 -8.88 -12.71
C VAL A 6 10.56 -7.54 -12.53
N ILE A 7 10.66 -6.64 -13.51
CA ILE A 7 10.02 -5.33 -13.47
C ILE A 7 8.49 -5.49 -13.46
N GLU A 8 7.94 -6.28 -14.37
CA GLU A 8 6.48 -6.49 -14.47
C GLU A 8 5.90 -7.08 -13.18
N LEU A 9 6.54 -8.11 -12.63
CA LEU A 9 6.12 -8.71 -11.35
C LEU A 9 6.23 -7.70 -10.20
N THR A 10 7.29 -6.90 -10.16
CA THR A 10 7.46 -5.86 -9.13
C THR A 10 6.36 -4.81 -9.24
N GLN A 11 6.07 -4.33 -10.45
CA GLN A 11 5.01 -3.34 -10.67
C GLN A 11 3.64 -3.90 -10.30
N LEU A 12 3.34 -5.16 -10.64
CA LEU A 12 2.09 -5.83 -10.24
C LEU A 12 1.93 -5.84 -8.71
N VAL A 13 2.96 -6.25 -7.97
CA VAL A 13 2.92 -6.29 -6.50
C VAL A 13 2.77 -4.89 -5.91
N GLN A 14 3.51 -3.91 -6.43
CA GLN A 14 3.41 -2.53 -5.95
C GLN A 14 2.03 -1.94 -6.23
N HIS A 15 1.44 -2.25 -7.38
CA HIS A 15 0.12 -1.78 -7.76
C HIS A 15 -0.98 -2.37 -6.88
N GLU A 16 -0.92 -3.66 -6.53
CA GLU A 16 -1.84 -4.29 -5.58
C GLU A 16 -1.80 -3.57 -4.22
N ARG A 17 -0.60 -3.31 -3.69
CA ARG A 17 -0.40 -2.63 -2.40
C ARG A 17 -0.95 -1.21 -2.42
N GLN A 18 -0.63 -0.47 -3.47
CA GLN A 18 -1.08 0.91 -3.64
C GLN A 18 -2.59 0.99 -3.80
N ALA A 19 -3.18 0.09 -4.58
CA ALA A 19 -4.62 0.01 -4.78
C ALA A 19 -5.35 -0.24 -3.47
N ARG A 20 -4.81 -1.12 -2.62
CA ARG A 20 -5.39 -1.42 -1.31
C ARG A 20 -5.33 -0.22 -0.36
N ASP A 21 -4.20 0.48 -0.27
CA ASP A 21 -4.07 1.67 0.59
C ASP A 21 -4.97 2.83 0.13
N ARG A 22 -5.33 2.88 -1.15
CA ARG A 22 -6.15 3.95 -1.75
C ARG A 22 -7.61 3.60 -1.95
N GLY A 23 -7.99 2.36 -1.69
CA GLY A 23 -9.34 1.86 -1.99
C GLY A 23 -9.67 1.74 -3.48
N TRP A 24 -8.66 1.55 -4.33
CA TRP A 24 -8.85 1.26 -5.75
C TRP A 24 -9.21 -0.22 -5.94
N TRP A 25 -10.37 -0.63 -5.43
CA TRP A 25 -10.72 -2.04 -5.28
C TRP A 25 -10.74 -2.82 -6.59
N GLN A 26 -11.16 -2.20 -7.70
CA GLN A 26 -11.12 -2.88 -9.00
C GLN A 26 -9.69 -3.16 -9.46
N VAL A 27 -8.78 -2.21 -9.27
CA VAL A 27 -7.36 -2.38 -9.60
C VAL A 27 -6.73 -3.50 -8.75
N MET A 28 -7.09 -3.54 -7.47
CA MET A 28 -6.65 -4.62 -6.58
C MET A 28 -7.20 -5.98 -7.07
N ARG A 29 -8.47 -6.08 -7.46
CA ARG A 29 -9.06 -7.31 -8.03
C ARG A 29 -8.34 -7.78 -9.29
N ASP A 30 -8.01 -6.84 -10.18
CA ASP A 30 -7.32 -7.14 -11.44
C ASP A 30 -5.88 -7.62 -11.21
N SER A 31 -5.32 -7.38 -10.01
CA SER A 31 -4.00 -7.88 -9.60
C SER A 31 -4.01 -9.35 -9.15
N TYR A 32 -5.19 -9.97 -9.00
CA TYR A 32 -5.36 -11.35 -8.60
C TYR A 32 -5.93 -12.20 -9.75
N ALA A 33 -5.33 -13.36 -10.01
CA ALA A 33 -5.96 -14.37 -10.85
C ALA A 33 -7.28 -14.84 -10.23
N ALA A 34 -8.26 -15.21 -11.06
CA ALA A 34 -9.60 -15.59 -10.62
C ALA A 34 -9.62 -16.79 -9.65
N ASP A 35 -8.66 -17.71 -9.80
CA ASP A 35 -8.47 -18.91 -8.99
C ASP A 35 -7.33 -18.79 -7.96
N SER A 36 -6.79 -17.59 -7.77
CA SER A 36 -5.72 -17.34 -6.81
C SER A 36 -6.18 -17.58 -5.36
N ALA A 37 -5.23 -18.03 -4.53
CA ALA A 37 -5.43 -18.20 -3.10
C ALA A 37 -4.53 -17.25 -2.31
N VAL A 38 -5.07 -16.66 -1.24
CA VAL A 38 -4.35 -15.83 -0.29
C VAL A 38 -4.30 -16.56 1.05
N ARG A 39 -3.08 -16.72 1.58
CA ARG A 39 -2.84 -17.39 2.86
C ARG A 39 -1.94 -16.54 3.74
N LEU A 40 -2.56 -15.92 4.76
CA LEU A 40 -1.91 -15.14 5.80
C LEU A 40 -2.14 -15.82 7.16
N SER A 41 -1.49 -15.34 8.22
CA SER A 41 -1.69 -15.88 9.57
C SER A 41 -3.13 -15.68 10.09
N TRP A 42 -3.84 -14.69 9.57
CA TRP A 42 -5.19 -14.29 9.98
C TRP A 42 -6.23 -14.41 8.85
N PHE A 43 -5.84 -14.85 7.65
CA PHE A 43 -6.75 -14.98 6.50
C PHE A 43 -6.43 -16.22 5.67
N ARG A 44 -7.47 -16.96 5.24
CA ARG A 44 -7.39 -18.03 4.25
C ARG A 44 -8.60 -17.96 3.33
N GLY A 45 -8.38 -17.69 2.05
CA GLY A 45 -9.45 -17.52 1.08
C GLY A 45 -8.94 -17.25 -0.33
N GLY A 46 -9.85 -16.94 -1.25
CA GLY A 46 -9.51 -16.54 -2.63
C GLY A 46 -9.03 -15.10 -2.71
N GLY A 47 -8.32 -14.74 -3.80
CA GLY A 47 -7.88 -13.36 -4.04
C GLY A 47 -9.04 -12.36 -4.05
N GLN A 48 -10.14 -12.70 -4.73
CA GLN A 48 -11.33 -11.85 -4.79
C GLN A 48 -11.97 -11.63 -3.41
N GLN A 49 -12.08 -12.69 -2.60
CA GLN A 49 -12.57 -12.61 -1.22
C GLN A 49 -11.65 -11.72 -0.37
N PHE A 50 -10.33 -11.81 -0.56
CA PHE A 50 -9.39 -10.96 0.16
C PHE A 50 -9.59 -9.47 -0.15
N VAL A 51 -9.95 -9.11 -1.39
CA VAL A 51 -10.29 -7.72 -1.75
C VAL A 51 -11.57 -7.28 -1.08
N ASP A 52 -12.62 -8.11 -1.09
CA ASP A 52 -13.90 -7.76 -0.46
C ASP A 52 -13.75 -7.50 1.04
N GLU A 53 -12.98 -8.33 1.73
CA GLU A 53 -12.68 -8.16 3.17
C GLU A 53 -11.78 -6.93 3.41
N SER A 54 -10.91 -6.58 2.47
CA SER A 54 -10.10 -5.35 2.56
C SER A 54 -10.92 -4.08 2.34
N ALA A 55 -12.08 -4.19 1.70
CA ALA A 55 -12.97 -3.08 1.35
C ALA A 55 -14.11 -2.86 2.36
N ASP A 56 -14.04 -3.48 3.55
CA ASP A 56 -15.08 -3.46 4.58
C ASP A 56 -15.32 -2.09 5.24
N GLY A 57 -14.50 -1.09 4.93
CA GLY A 57 -14.58 0.28 5.43
C GLY A 57 -13.79 0.53 6.72
N ALA A 58 -13.07 -0.46 7.26
CA ALA A 58 -12.23 -0.31 8.46
C ALA A 58 -11.14 0.77 8.32
N LEU A 59 -10.84 1.17 7.08
CA LEU A 59 -9.75 2.08 6.75
C LEU A 59 -10.19 3.51 6.41
N ASP A 60 -11.49 3.78 6.30
CA ASP A 60 -12.02 5.04 5.77
C ASP A 60 -11.63 6.27 6.63
N GLY A 61 -11.31 6.05 7.90
CA GLY A 61 -10.87 7.10 8.83
C GLY A 61 -9.38 7.44 8.76
N PHE A 62 -8.61 6.82 7.88
CA PHE A 62 -7.15 6.97 7.80
C PHE A 62 -6.73 7.56 6.45
N ARG A 63 -5.81 8.52 6.48
CA ARG A 63 -5.16 9.11 5.29
C ARG A 63 -4.54 8.02 4.40
N GLU A 64 -4.59 8.21 3.08
CA GLU A 64 -4.15 7.21 2.08
C GLU A 64 -2.72 6.70 2.32
N PRO A 65 -1.68 7.58 2.39
CA PRO A 65 -0.34 7.13 2.77
C PRO A 65 -0.34 6.43 4.13
N TYR A 66 0.26 5.23 4.16
CA TYR A 66 0.39 4.41 5.36
C TYR A 66 -0.93 3.99 6.01
N ARG A 67 -2.07 4.10 5.32
CA ARG A 67 -3.42 3.78 5.83
C ARG A 67 -3.47 2.48 6.62
N MET A 68 -2.94 1.40 6.05
CA MET A 68 -2.90 0.08 6.70
C MET A 68 -2.03 0.05 7.95
N LEU A 69 -0.88 0.72 7.92
CA LEU A 69 -0.01 0.83 9.09
C LEU A 69 -0.70 1.64 10.19
N ALA A 70 -1.34 2.75 9.84
CA ALA A 70 -2.09 3.58 10.77
C ALA A 70 -3.24 2.79 11.43
N TYR A 71 -3.99 2.01 10.65
CA TYR A 71 -5.02 1.10 11.17
C TYR A 71 -4.46 0.07 12.16
N VAL A 72 -3.35 -0.60 11.80
CA VAL A 72 -2.72 -1.63 12.63
C VAL A 72 -2.12 -1.07 13.92
N LEU A 73 -1.57 0.14 13.89
CA LEU A 73 -1.04 0.79 15.08
C LEU A 73 -2.17 1.40 15.93
N GLY A 74 -3.18 2.03 15.31
CA GLY A 74 -4.35 2.58 15.99
C GLY A 74 -5.16 1.51 16.73
N SER A 75 -5.36 0.34 16.11
CA SER A 75 -6.00 -0.81 16.77
C SER A 75 -5.21 -1.38 17.96
N ARG A 76 -3.95 -0.99 18.13
CA ARG A 76 -3.09 -1.29 19.29
C ARG A 76 -2.99 -0.14 20.30
N GLY A 77 -3.74 0.95 20.09
CA GLY A 77 -3.80 2.09 21.00
C GLY A 77 -2.72 3.15 20.78
N TYR A 78 -1.99 3.11 19.66
CA TYR A 78 -1.07 4.19 19.31
C TYR A 78 -1.80 5.38 18.69
N THR A 79 -1.40 6.59 19.08
CA THR A 79 -1.78 7.82 18.38
C THR A 79 -0.88 8.01 17.17
N ILE A 80 -1.48 8.14 15.98
CA ILE A 80 -0.75 8.30 14.72
C ILE A 80 -0.79 9.76 14.30
N GLY A 81 0.39 10.34 14.08
CA GLY A 81 0.52 11.69 13.53
C GLY A 81 0.06 11.71 12.07
N ASP A 82 -0.58 12.80 11.68
CA ASP A 82 -1.03 13.02 10.30
C ASP A 82 -0.08 13.97 9.54
N ASP A 83 1.16 14.10 9.98
CA ASP A 83 2.14 15.07 9.48
C ASP A 83 3.31 14.44 8.71
N LEU A 84 3.35 13.10 8.61
CA LEU A 84 4.40 12.38 7.90
C LEU A 84 4.38 12.66 6.39
N TYR A 85 5.57 12.58 5.79
CA TYR A 85 5.78 12.61 4.34
C TYR A 85 4.98 11.53 3.65
N GLY A 86 4.25 11.86 2.60
CA GLY A 86 3.50 10.92 1.80
C GLY A 86 3.46 11.38 0.34
N ASP A 87 3.03 10.50 -0.55
CA ASP A 87 2.92 10.81 -1.98
C ASP A 87 1.81 11.84 -2.30
N ASP A 88 0.94 12.14 -1.33
CA ASP A 88 0.00 13.25 -1.30
C ASP A 88 0.67 14.61 -0.98
N ARG A 89 1.92 14.61 -0.51
CA ARG A 89 2.72 15.79 -0.15
C ARG A 89 3.98 15.88 -1.00
N THR A 90 3.78 15.98 -2.31
CA THR A 90 4.87 15.90 -3.30
C THR A 90 5.97 16.93 -3.08
N ASP A 91 5.63 18.15 -2.67
CA ASP A 91 6.60 19.23 -2.47
C ASP A 91 7.48 18.97 -1.24
N ASP A 92 6.87 18.56 -0.12
CA ASP A 92 7.58 18.19 1.11
C ASP A 92 8.52 17.01 0.87
N VAL A 93 8.04 15.98 0.16
CA VAL A 93 8.83 14.81 -0.20
C VAL A 93 9.99 15.20 -1.13
N SER A 94 9.73 16.07 -2.11
CA SER A 94 10.77 16.53 -3.04
C SER A 94 11.84 17.33 -2.30
N ALA A 95 11.46 18.21 -1.38
CA ALA A 95 12.38 18.96 -0.54
C ALA A 95 13.21 18.03 0.37
N LEU A 96 12.59 17.01 0.97
CA LEU A 96 13.28 15.99 1.75
C LEU A 96 14.35 15.27 0.93
N TYR A 97 14.00 14.80 -0.28
CA TYR A 97 14.96 14.11 -1.15
C TYR A 97 16.08 15.03 -1.60
N ALA A 98 15.78 16.28 -1.98
CA ALA A 98 16.79 17.25 -2.37
C ALA A 98 17.81 17.46 -1.24
N ALA A 99 17.35 17.67 0.00
CA ALA A 99 18.22 17.81 1.16
C ALA A 99 19.04 16.54 1.45
N ALA A 100 18.42 15.35 1.28
CA ALA A 100 19.12 14.08 1.47
C ALA A 100 20.24 13.88 0.43
N PHE A 101 19.98 14.18 -0.84
CA PHE A 101 20.97 14.06 -1.91
C PHE A 101 22.11 15.07 -1.76
N GLU A 102 21.79 16.33 -1.40
CA GLU A 102 22.80 17.33 -1.04
C GLU A 102 23.72 16.83 0.08
N TRP A 103 23.14 16.24 1.14
CA TRP A 103 23.91 15.66 2.25
C TRP A 103 24.77 14.46 1.82
N LEU A 104 24.26 13.60 0.93
CA LEU A 104 25.01 12.47 0.38
C LEU A 104 26.14 12.89 -0.59
N GLY A 105 26.13 14.13 -1.07
CA GLY A 105 27.05 14.61 -2.11
C GLY A 105 26.77 13.99 -3.47
N ALA A 106 25.52 13.61 -3.74
CA ALA A 106 25.05 12.98 -4.97
C ALA A 106 23.99 13.85 -5.69
#